data_AF-A0A7S2MFP8-F1
#
_entry.id   AF-A0A7S2MFP8-F1
#
_cell.length_a   1.000
_cell.length_b   1.000
_cell.length_c   1.000
_cell.angle_alpha   90.00
_cell.angle_beta   90.00
_cell.angle_gamma   90.00
#
_symmetry.space_group_name_H-M   'P 1'
#
loop_
_entity.id
_entity.type
_entity.pdbx_description
1 polymer ?
#
loop_
_entity_poly.entity_id
_entity_poly.type
_entity_poly.pdbx_seq_one_letter_code
_entity_poly.pdbx_strand_id
1 'polypeptide(L)'
;TGDHHRLAVTSLPPPNPPPPNPPLLTVINTNTFFSFTARDVDGQRLSQGGDRFSVNVTCDNTTSNVCTMDGKGGVFYAGNGRYNVQVTVTSLGIYNTTVSYISPGSG
;
A
#
# COMPACT_ATOMS: atom_id res chain seq x y z
N THR A 1 -24.44 -75.82 15.58
CA THR A 1 -24.90 -74.46 15.25
C THR A 1 -24.30 -73.52 16.27
N GLY A 2 -23.37 -72.67 15.85
CA GLY A 2 -22.65 -71.75 16.72
C GLY A 2 -21.91 -70.72 15.88
N ASP A 3 -22.64 -69.75 15.36
CA ASP A 3 -22.10 -68.62 14.61
C ASP A 3 -21.33 -67.71 15.57
N HIS A 4 -20.00 -67.74 15.47
CA HIS A 4 -19.16 -66.70 16.03
C HIS A 4 -19.20 -65.48 15.10
N HIS A 5 -20.11 -64.56 15.39
CA HIS A 5 -20.17 -63.24 14.76
C HIS A 5 -18.83 -62.52 14.95
N ARG A 6 -18.01 -62.49 13.89
CA ARG A 6 -16.77 -61.74 13.84
C ARG A 6 -17.12 -60.25 13.65
N LEU A 7 -16.93 -59.45 14.70
CA LEU A 7 -17.05 -57.99 14.61
C LEU A 7 -16.03 -57.48 13.58
N ALA A 8 -16.51 -56.92 12.47
CA ALA A 8 -15.66 -56.27 11.49
C ALA A 8 -15.13 -54.97 12.10
N VAL A 9 -13.87 -54.95 12.50
CA VAL A 9 -13.16 -53.71 12.84
C VAL A 9 -12.89 -52.99 11.52
N THR A 10 -13.76 -52.05 11.16
CA THR A 10 -13.51 -51.15 10.04
C THR A 10 -12.49 -50.10 10.51
N SER A 11 -11.24 -50.23 10.05
CA SER A 11 -10.22 -49.20 10.27
C SER A 11 -10.69 -47.89 9.63
N LEU A 12 -10.69 -46.80 10.39
CA LEU A 12 -10.93 -45.47 9.85
C LEU A 12 -9.85 -45.14 8.79
N PRO A 13 -10.20 -44.48 7.69
CA PRO A 13 -9.21 -44.00 6.73
C PRO A 13 -8.25 -43.03 7.46
N PRO A 14 -6.96 -42.98 7.04
CA PRO A 14 -6.01 -42.05 7.64
C PRO A 14 -6.55 -40.61 7.52
N PRO A 15 -6.34 -39.76 8.55
CA PRO A 15 -6.74 -38.37 8.47
C PRO A 15 -6.06 -37.71 7.27
N ASN A 16 -6.84 -36.94 6.51
CA ASN A 16 -6.31 -36.18 5.39
C ASN A 16 -5.15 -35.29 5.87
N PRO A 17 -4.05 -35.17 5.09
CA PRO A 17 -2.98 -34.25 5.44
C PRO A 17 -3.54 -32.82 5.54
N PRO A 18 -3.03 -32.00 6.47
CA PRO A 18 -3.43 -30.61 6.56
C PRO A 18 -3.14 -29.90 5.22
N PRO A 19 -3.99 -28.95 4.81
CA PRO A 19 -3.77 -28.20 3.59
C PRO A 19 -2.39 -27.49 3.64
N PRO A 20 -1.73 -27.30 2.48
CA PRO A 20 -0.47 -26.57 2.41
C PRO A 20 -0.64 -25.18 3.03
N ASN A 21 0.32 -24.75 3.85
CA ASN A 21 0.35 -23.38 4.34
C ASN A 21 0.39 -22.41 3.13
N PRO A 22 -0.44 -21.36 3.11
CA PRO A 22 -0.33 -20.32 2.10
C PRO A 22 1.06 -19.68 2.14
N PRO A 23 1.63 -19.26 1.00
CA PRO A 23 2.87 -18.48 1.01
C PRO A 23 2.67 -17.21 1.86
N LEU A 24 3.57 -16.95 2.82
CA LEU A 24 3.63 -15.66 3.48
C LEU A 24 4.00 -14.61 2.44
N LEU A 25 3.03 -13.81 2.02
CA LEU A 25 3.32 -12.57 1.32
C LEU A 25 4.02 -11.64 2.32
N THR A 26 5.30 -11.35 2.11
CA THR A 26 6.03 -10.37 2.91
C THR A 26 5.38 -9.00 2.70
N VAL A 27 4.52 -8.59 3.64
CA VAL A 27 4.01 -7.22 3.70
C VAL A 27 5.14 -6.36 4.26
N ILE A 28 5.75 -5.56 3.40
CA ILE A 28 6.60 -4.47 3.87
C ILE A 28 5.70 -3.33 4.35
N ASN A 29 6.15 -2.49 5.27
CA ASN A 29 5.44 -1.26 5.60
C ASN A 29 6.46 -0.13 5.65
N THR A 30 6.76 0.39 4.46
CA THR A 30 7.82 1.37 4.29
C THR A 30 7.21 2.75 4.13
N ASN A 31 7.65 3.68 4.97
CA ASN A 31 7.32 5.09 4.88
C ASN A 31 8.51 5.87 4.31
N THR A 32 8.25 6.64 3.27
CA THR A 32 9.22 7.53 2.63
C THR A 32 8.72 8.96 2.71
N PHE A 33 9.62 9.90 2.95
CA PHE A 33 9.30 11.31 3.11
C PHE A 33 10.10 12.17 2.13
N PHE A 34 9.44 13.16 1.56
CA PHE A 34 10.10 14.27 0.85
C PHE A 34 9.34 15.56 1.10
N SER A 35 9.88 16.70 0.65
CA SER A 35 9.23 17.99 0.84
C SER A 35 9.38 18.88 -0.38
N PHE A 36 8.43 19.77 -0.59
CA PHE A 36 8.48 20.81 -1.60
C PHE A 36 8.10 22.17 -1.03
N THR A 37 8.39 23.23 -1.77
CA THR A 37 8.06 24.62 -1.41
C THR A 37 7.09 25.17 -2.44
N ALA A 38 5.94 25.65 -1.98
CA ALA A 38 4.98 26.36 -2.82
C ALA A 38 5.43 27.80 -3.05
N ARG A 39 5.20 28.28 -4.27
CA ARG A 39 5.56 29.62 -4.73
C ARG A 39 4.36 30.25 -5.41
N ASP A 40 4.28 31.58 -5.34
CA ASP A 40 3.30 32.36 -6.11
C ASP A 40 3.72 32.51 -7.58
N VAL A 41 2.91 33.26 -8.33
CA VAL A 41 3.12 33.54 -9.76
C VAL A 41 4.40 34.33 -10.05
N ASP A 42 4.91 35.08 -9.06
CA ASP A 42 6.15 35.84 -9.15
C ASP A 42 7.37 34.99 -8.70
N GLY A 43 7.13 33.72 -8.37
CA GLY A 43 8.14 32.78 -7.90
C GLY A 43 8.55 32.99 -6.44
N GLN A 44 7.88 33.87 -5.69
CA GLN A 44 8.16 34.08 -4.28
C GLN A 44 7.56 32.95 -3.45
N ARG A 45 8.25 32.60 -2.38
CA ARG A 45 7.80 31.54 -1.46
C ARG A 45 6.54 32.00 -0.74
N LEU A 46 5.52 31.16 -0.72
CA LEU A 46 4.32 31.46 0.06
C LEU A 46 4.68 31.51 1.55
N SER A 47 4.17 32.52 2.25
CA SER A 47 4.41 32.70 3.69
C SER A 47 3.45 31.87 4.55
N GLN A 48 2.30 31.49 3.99
CA GLN A 48 1.22 30.77 4.67
C GLN A 48 0.91 29.44 3.95
N GLY A 49 0.07 28.63 4.58
CA GLY A 49 -0.53 27.45 3.95
C GLY A 49 -1.88 27.80 3.32
N GLY A 50 -2.65 26.78 2.96
CA GLY A 50 -4.02 26.95 2.43
C GLY A 50 -4.20 26.31 1.05
N ASP A 51 -3.10 26.12 0.33
CA ASP A 51 -3.09 25.33 -0.90
C ASP A 51 -3.42 23.88 -0.60
N ARG A 52 -4.21 23.28 -1.48
CA ARG A 52 -4.53 21.86 -1.42
C ARG A 52 -3.73 21.14 -2.47
N PHE A 53 -3.11 20.03 -2.07
CA PHE A 53 -2.40 19.15 -2.98
C PHE A 53 -2.94 17.73 -2.87
N SER A 54 -2.99 17.04 -4.00
CA SER A 54 -3.25 15.60 -4.06
C SER A 54 -1.93 14.86 -4.31
N VAL A 55 -1.74 13.73 -3.65
CA VAL A 55 -0.60 12.83 -3.88
C VAL A 55 -1.12 11.51 -4.40
N ASN A 56 -0.69 11.11 -5.58
CA ASN A 56 -0.97 9.81 -6.17
C ASN A 56 0.32 8.98 -6.21
N VAL A 57 0.26 7.73 -5.75
CA VAL A 57 1.39 6.81 -5.68
C VAL A 57 1.00 5.53 -6.42
N THR A 58 1.41 5.40 -7.66
CA THR A 58 1.06 4.26 -8.51
C THR A 58 2.20 3.26 -8.57
N CYS A 59 1.86 1.98 -8.49
CA CYS A 59 2.80 0.91 -8.77
C CYS A 59 3.13 0.91 -10.27
N ASP A 60 4.42 0.92 -10.59
CA ASP A 60 4.89 0.69 -11.96
C ASP A 60 5.07 -0.81 -12.20
N ASN A 61 3.97 -1.44 -12.62
CA ASN A 61 3.95 -2.84 -12.99
C ASN A 61 4.66 -3.12 -14.33
N THR A 62 4.98 -2.09 -15.12
CA THR A 62 5.62 -2.26 -16.44
C THR A 62 7.11 -2.52 -16.33
N THR A 63 7.76 -1.98 -15.29
CA THR A 63 9.22 -2.07 -15.12
C THR A 63 9.67 -3.13 -14.12
N SER A 64 8.88 -3.48 -13.10
CA SER A 64 9.37 -4.38 -12.04
C SER A 64 8.62 -5.71 -11.89
N ASN A 65 7.35 -5.85 -12.28
CA ASN A 65 6.49 -7.00 -11.90
C ASN A 65 6.51 -7.34 -10.38
N VAL A 66 7.14 -6.52 -9.53
CA VAL A 66 7.33 -6.81 -8.10
C VAL A 66 6.23 -6.14 -7.28
N CYS A 67 5.89 -4.89 -7.60
CA CYS A 67 4.76 -4.25 -6.94
C CYS A 67 3.45 -4.78 -7.51
N THR A 68 2.50 -5.02 -6.62
CA THR A 68 1.19 -5.61 -6.96
C THR A 68 0.02 -4.71 -6.58
N MET A 69 0.31 -3.60 -5.90
CA MET A 69 -0.68 -2.64 -5.42
C MET A 69 -0.09 -1.24 -5.35
N ASP A 70 -0.96 -0.24 -5.55
CA ASP A 70 -0.63 1.16 -5.38
C ASP A 70 -0.28 1.50 -3.93
N GLY A 71 0.47 2.59 -3.76
CA GLY A 71 0.81 3.14 -2.45
C GLY A 71 -0.25 4.11 -1.93
N LYS A 72 0.02 4.70 -0.78
CA LYS A 72 -0.77 5.80 -0.21
C LYS A 72 0.11 7.03 -0.06
N GLY A 73 -0.44 8.19 -0.39
CA GLY A 73 0.25 9.48 -0.28
C GLY A 73 -0.54 10.46 0.56
N GLY A 74 0.16 11.27 1.36
CA GLY A 74 -0.43 12.37 2.12
C GLY A 74 0.47 13.61 2.10
N VAL A 75 -0.14 14.79 2.04
CA VAL A 75 0.54 16.08 2.16
C VAL A 75 0.18 16.73 3.49
N PHE A 76 1.16 17.33 4.14
CA PHE A 76 0.96 18.13 5.34
C PHE A 76 1.79 19.42 5.28
N TYR A 77 1.17 20.53 5.68
CA TYR A 77 1.82 21.83 5.74
C TYR A 77 2.83 21.86 6.88
N ALA A 78 4.06 22.29 6.58
CA ALA A 78 5.19 22.33 7.51
C ALA A 78 5.60 23.76 7.90
N GLY A 79 4.82 24.77 7.52
CA GLY A 79 5.12 26.17 7.79
C GLY A 79 5.90 26.86 6.66
N ASN A 80 5.73 28.18 6.54
CA ASN A 80 6.41 29.03 5.58
C ASN A 80 6.31 28.47 4.14
N GLY A 81 5.12 28.14 3.63
CA GLY A 81 4.97 27.59 2.27
C GLY A 81 5.67 26.26 1.98
N ARG A 82 6.19 25.56 3.00
CA ARG A 82 6.77 24.23 2.85
C ARG A 82 5.71 23.18 3.12
N TYR A 83 5.69 22.13 2.30
CA TYR A 83 4.82 20.99 2.45
C TYR A 83 5.67 19.72 2.48
N ASN A 84 5.35 18.84 3.42
CA ASN A 84 5.95 17.52 3.52
C ASN A 84 4.99 16.50 2.93
N VAL A 85 5.54 15.51 2.25
CA VAL A 85 4.83 14.40 1.65
C VAL A 85 5.26 13.13 2.37
N GLN A 86 4.28 12.34 2.80
CA GLN A 86 4.49 10.97 3.26
C GLN A 86 3.95 10.02 2.20
N VAL A 87 4.77 9.05 1.82
CA VAL A 87 4.39 7.93 0.96
C VAL A 87 4.52 6.64 1.75
N THR A 88 3.48 5.82 1.75
CA THR A 88 3.46 4.49 2.37
C THR A 88 3.25 3.44 1.28
N VAL A 89 4.13 2.45 1.22
CA VAL A 89 4.02 1.30 0.31
C VAL A 89 4.07 -0.01 1.07
N THR A 90 3.32 -1.01 0.58
CA THR A 90 3.18 -2.31 1.23
C THR A 90 3.76 -3.49 0.46
N SER A 91 4.25 -3.25 -0.76
CA SER A 91 4.92 -4.24 -1.60
C SER A 91 6.25 -3.70 -2.15
N LEU A 92 7.23 -4.58 -2.34
CA LEU A 92 8.48 -4.19 -3.00
C LEU A 92 8.19 -3.79 -4.45
N GLY A 93 9.00 -2.90 -5.03
CA GLY A 93 8.91 -2.55 -6.44
C GLY A 93 9.19 -1.09 -6.72
N ILE A 94 8.85 -0.67 -7.94
CA ILE A 94 9.03 0.69 -8.44
C ILE A 94 7.68 1.41 -8.38
N TYR A 95 7.69 2.64 -7.88
CA TYR A 95 6.49 3.45 -7.74
C TYR A 95 6.70 4.81 -8.37
N ASN A 96 5.69 5.28 -9.09
CA ASN A 96 5.61 6.65 -9.57
C ASN A 96 4.80 7.48 -8.59
N THR A 97 5.33 8.63 -8.19
CA THR A 97 4.63 9.55 -7.29
C THR A 97 4.38 10.87 -8.00
N THR A 98 3.11 11.27 -8.05
CA THR A 98 2.68 12.54 -8.64
C THR A 98 2.06 13.42 -7.57
N VAL A 99 2.46 14.69 -7.53
CA VAL A 99 1.87 15.72 -6.66
C VAL A 99 1.15 16.73 -7.55
N SER A 100 -0.13 16.92 -7.33
CA SER A 100 -0.98 17.85 -8.10
C SER A 100 -1.52 18.96 -7.22
N TYR A 101 -1.42 20.20 -7.66
CA TYR A 101 -2.13 21.33 -7.04
C TYR A 101 -3.62 21.22 -7.35
N ILE A 102 -4.46 21.34 -6.31
CA ILE A 102 -5.91 21.37 -6.42
C ILE A 102 -6.29 22.84 -6.33
N SER A 103 -6.65 23.45 -7.46
CA SER A 103 -7.15 24.82 -7.43
C SER A 103 -8.39 24.89 -6.52
N PRO A 104 -8.50 25.90 -5.65
CA PRO A 104 -9.78 26.15 -5.00
C PRO A 104 -10.77 26.43 -6.13
N GLY A 105 -11.84 25.63 -6.20
CA GLY A 105 -12.89 25.84 -7.19
C GLY A 105 -13.36 27.29 -7.13
N SER A 106 -13.35 27.96 -8.28
CA SER A 106 -14.03 29.23 -8.46
C SER A 106 -15.52 29.00 -8.16
N GLY A 107 -15.94 29.42 -6.96
CA GLY A 107 -17.35 29.52 -6.61
C GLY A 107 -18.06 30.60 -7.41
#